data_AF-A0A7C0UKM0-F1
#
_entry.id   AF-A0A7C0UKM0-F1
#
_cell.length_a   1.000
_cell.length_b   1.000
_cell.length_c   1.000
_cell.angle_alpha   90.00
_cell.angle_beta   90.00
_cell.angle_gamma   90.00
#
_symmetry.space_group_name_H-M   'P 1'
#
loop_
_entity.id
_entity.type
_entity.pdbx_description
1 polymer ?
#
loop_
_entity_poly.entity_id
_entity_poly.type
_entity_poly.pdbx_seq_one_letter_code
_entity_poly.pdbx_strand_id
1 'polypeptide(L)'
;NEEMGAGLKKTFLAFEIPVDPGRLAEIKAFTKELENKHSSKANGKKQRKINIDPGYVTQSKVVLASTKNRSQRIYMGEGIYAEVTLQYKRGKWEPLPWTYPDFKTPITLDFLTRIRGFL
;
A
#
# COMPACT_ATOMS: atom_id res chain seq x y z
N ASN A 1 6.58 15.25 4.87
CA ASN A 1 5.74 15.57 3.69
C ASN A 1 6.32 16.64 2.78
N GLU A 2 7.55 17.12 2.99
CA GLU A 2 8.16 18.16 2.13
C GLU A 2 8.68 17.63 0.78
N GLU A 3 8.75 16.31 0.60
CA GLU A 3 9.38 15.69 -0.57
C GLU A 3 8.50 15.71 -1.84
N MET A 4 7.16 15.66 -1.71
CA MET A 4 6.25 15.47 -2.86
C MET A 4 5.42 16.70 -3.24
N GLY A 5 5.57 17.82 -2.52
CA GLY A 5 4.81 19.06 -2.76
C GLY A 5 3.37 19.02 -2.23
N ALA A 6 2.56 20.00 -2.64
CA ALA A 6 1.16 20.15 -2.24
C ALA A 6 0.19 19.57 -3.30
N GLY A 7 -1.08 19.36 -2.91
CA GLY A 7 -2.13 18.93 -3.85
C GLY A 7 -2.07 17.47 -4.28
N LEU A 8 -1.52 16.59 -3.44
CA LEU A 8 -1.41 15.16 -3.73
C LEU A 8 -2.79 14.54 -3.94
N LYS A 9 -2.95 13.83 -5.07
CA LYS A 9 -4.14 13.03 -5.35
C LYS A 9 -3.84 11.57 -5.01
N LYS A 10 -4.79 10.91 -4.36
CA LYS A 10 -4.73 9.48 -4.09
C LYS A 10 -5.71 8.74 -4.99
N THR A 11 -5.24 7.67 -5.60
CA THR A 11 -6.06 6.75 -6.40
C THR A 11 -5.81 5.33 -5.89
N PHE A 12 -6.87 4.54 -5.79
CA PHE A 12 -6.77 3.11 -5.55
C PHE A 12 -7.06 2.35 -6.84
N LEU A 13 -6.26 1.33 -7.11
CA LEU A 13 -6.40 0.44 -8.25
C LEU A 13 -6.49 -0.99 -7.72
N ALA A 14 -7.34 -1.80 -8.36
CA ALA A 14 -7.43 -3.23 -8.14
C ALA A 14 -7.31 -3.93 -9.49
N PHE A 15 -6.70 -5.11 -9.47
CA PHE A 15 -6.52 -5.93 -10.66
C PHE A 15 -7.45 -7.14 -10.57
N GLU A 16 -8.10 -7.46 -11.69
CA GLU A 16 -9.06 -8.57 -11.78
C GLU A 16 -8.37 -9.93 -11.55
N ILE A 17 -7.17 -10.09 -12.11
CA ILE A 17 -6.37 -11.31 -11.96
C ILE A 17 -5.58 -11.22 -10.65
N PRO A 18 -5.85 -12.09 -9.66
CA PRO A 18 -5.09 -12.11 -8.41
C PRO A 18 -3.65 -12.54 -8.65
N VAL A 19 -2.75 -12.08 -7.79
CA VAL A 19 -1.35 -12.50 -7.78
C VAL A 19 -1.05 -13.27 -6.51
N ASP A 20 -0.07 -14.19 -6.58
CA ASP A 20 0.47 -14.86 -5.40
C ASP A 20 1.00 -13.83 -4.38
N PRO A 21 0.47 -13.79 -3.14
CA PRO A 21 0.97 -12.93 -2.07
C PRO A 21 2.46 -13.08 -1.77
N GLY A 22 3.07 -14.24 -2.07
CA GLY A 22 4.50 -14.47 -1.94
C GLY A 22 5.35 -13.54 -2.82
N ARG A 23 4.80 -13.04 -3.92
CA ARG A 23 5.46 -12.09 -4.84
C ARG A 23 5.41 -10.64 -4.38
N LEU A 24 4.80 -10.37 -3.22
CA LEU A 24 4.60 -8.99 -2.76
C LEU A 24 5.93 -8.22 -2.58
N ALA A 25 7.01 -8.91 -2.19
CA ALA A 25 8.36 -8.31 -2.10
C ALA A 25 8.88 -7.86 -3.48
N GLU A 26 8.87 -8.77 -4.46
CA GLU A 26 9.24 -8.51 -5.85
C GLU A 26 8.42 -7.34 -6.43
N ILE A 27 7.11 -7.35 -6.23
CA ILE A 27 6.20 -6.28 -6.70
C ILE A 27 6.59 -4.94 -6.08
N LYS A 28 6.86 -4.88 -4.77
CA LYS A 28 7.27 -3.64 -4.10
C LYS A 28 8.63 -3.14 -4.59
N ALA A 29 9.57 -4.05 -4.88
CA ALA A 29 10.84 -3.69 -5.49
C ALA A 29 10.61 -3.05 -6.87
N PHE A 30 9.77 -3.66 -7.70
CA PHE A 30 9.37 -3.11 -9.00
C PHE A 30 8.69 -1.74 -8.89
N THR A 31 7.75 -1.56 -7.96
CA THR A 31 7.09 -0.25 -7.82
C THR A 31 8.05 0.85 -7.37
N LYS A 32 9.04 0.52 -6.52
CA LYS A 32 10.12 1.43 -6.12
C LYS A 32 10.96 1.85 -7.32
N GLU A 33 11.27 0.94 -8.24
CA GLU A 33 11.95 1.29 -9.49
C GLU A 33 11.13 2.24 -10.35
N LEU A 34 9.82 2.01 -10.46
CA LEU A 34 8.92 2.93 -11.17
C LEU A 34 8.88 4.32 -10.52
N GLU A 35 8.77 4.40 -9.19
CA GLU A 35 8.86 5.68 -8.45
C GLU A 35 10.18 6.40 -8.77
N ASN A 36 11.29 5.65 -8.83
CA ASN A 36 12.60 6.19 -9.14
C ASN A 36 12.70 6.71 -10.58
N LYS A 37 12.18 5.97 -11.56
CA LYS A 37 12.17 6.37 -12.98
C LYS A 37 11.38 7.66 -13.22
N HIS A 38 10.33 7.90 -12.43
CA HIS A 38 9.48 9.09 -12.53
C HIS A 38 9.87 10.22 -11.56
N SER A 39 10.95 10.05 -10.80
CA SER A 39 11.46 11.11 -9.94
C SER A 39 12.14 12.21 -10.76
N SER A 40 12.04 13.46 -10.30
CA SER A 40 12.80 14.58 -10.85
C SER A 40 13.97 14.95 -9.96
N LYS A 41 14.86 15.80 -10.45
CA LYS A 41 15.84 16.52 -9.62
C LYS A 41 15.35 17.94 -9.40
N ALA A 42 15.33 18.39 -8.16
CA ALA A 42 15.09 19.77 -7.77
C ALA A 42 16.15 20.16 -6.72
N ASN A 43 16.84 21.29 -6.92
CA ASN A 43 17.92 21.75 -6.04
C ASN A 43 19.00 20.69 -5.76
N GLY A 44 19.39 19.93 -6.80
CA GLY A 44 20.37 18.83 -6.69
C GLY A 44 19.89 17.59 -5.91
N LYS A 45 18.67 17.61 -5.35
CA LYS A 45 18.08 16.50 -4.62
C LYS A 45 17.06 15.77 -5.47
N LYS A 46 16.97 14.46 -5.29
CA LYS A 46 15.93 13.64 -5.90
C LYS A 46 14.58 13.97 -5.26
N GLN A 47 13.59 14.20 -6.10
CA GLN A 47 12.22 14.52 -5.70
C GLN A 47 11.28 13.44 -6.25
N ARG A 48 10.66 12.68 -5.36
CA ARG A 48 9.65 11.70 -5.77
C ARG A 48 8.36 12.42 -6.17
N LYS A 49 7.83 12.08 -7.35
CA LYS A 49 6.56 12.61 -7.85
C LYS A 49 5.37 11.72 -7.56
N ILE A 50 5.63 10.43 -7.37
CA ILE A 50 4.62 9.40 -7.18
C ILE A 50 5.03 8.50 -6.04
N ASN A 51 4.04 7.92 -5.37
CA ASN A 51 4.22 6.84 -4.43
C ASN A 51 3.24 5.72 -4.77
N ILE A 52 3.76 4.50 -4.85
CA ILE A 52 3.04 3.29 -5.24
C ILE A 52 3.23 2.25 -4.13
N ASP A 53 2.14 2.00 -3.43
CA ASP A 53 2.07 1.05 -2.32
C ASP A 53 1.27 -0.19 -2.75
N PRO A 54 1.94 -1.27 -3.20
CA PRO A 54 1.27 -2.52 -3.50
C PRO A 54 0.83 -3.22 -2.21
N GLY A 55 -0.23 -4.01 -2.36
CA GLY A 55 -0.84 -4.79 -1.31
C GLY A 55 -1.83 -5.77 -1.89
N TYR A 56 -2.46 -6.54 -1.01
CA TYR A 56 -3.50 -7.49 -1.39
C TYR A 56 -4.65 -7.46 -0.39
N VAL A 57 -5.83 -7.85 -0.88
CA VAL A 57 -7.04 -8.01 -0.10
C VAL A 57 -7.37 -9.50 -0.03
N THR A 58 -7.84 -9.94 1.13
CA THR A 58 -8.39 -11.28 1.35
C THR A 58 -9.77 -11.12 1.99
N GLN A 59 -10.49 -12.22 2.18
CA GLN A 59 -11.75 -12.24 2.93
C GLN A 59 -11.65 -11.64 4.35
N SER A 60 -10.46 -11.66 4.97
CA SER A 60 -10.26 -11.31 6.38
C SER A 60 -9.32 -10.14 6.63
N LYS A 61 -8.56 -9.66 5.64
CA LYS A 61 -7.54 -8.62 5.84
C LYS A 61 -7.11 -7.90 4.56
N VAL A 62 -6.62 -6.69 4.75
CA VAL A 62 -5.83 -5.92 3.77
C VAL A 62 -4.39 -5.89 4.24
N VAL A 63 -3.45 -6.19 3.35
CA VAL A 63 -2.01 -6.21 3.62
C VAL A 63 -1.31 -5.24 2.68
N LEU A 64 -0.37 -4.44 3.20
CA LEU A 64 0.45 -3.51 2.42
C LEU A 64 1.94 -3.80 2.57
N ALA A 65 2.70 -3.59 1.49
CA ALA A 65 4.15 -3.69 1.50
C ALA A 65 4.84 -2.37 1.79
N SER A 66 5.97 -2.43 2.48
CA SER A 66 6.77 -1.27 2.85
C SER A 66 8.26 -1.60 2.88
N THR A 67 9.10 -0.60 2.60
CA THR A 67 10.56 -0.66 2.79
C THR A 67 10.98 -0.33 4.22
N LYS A 68 10.07 0.19 5.05
CA LYS A 68 10.38 0.61 6.42
C LYS A 68 10.10 -0.54 7.37
N ASN A 69 11.12 -1.01 8.08
CA ASN A 69 10.94 -1.99 9.14
C ASN A 69 10.30 -1.32 10.38
N ARG A 70 9.28 -1.95 10.96
CA ARG A 70 8.63 -1.57 12.22
C ARG A 70 8.21 -2.84 12.97
N SER A 71 7.94 -2.74 14.27
CA SER A 71 7.68 -3.89 15.15
C SER A 71 6.55 -4.81 14.67
N GLN A 72 5.51 -4.27 14.02
CA GLN A 72 4.38 -5.04 13.49
C GLN A 72 4.63 -5.66 12.12
N ARG A 73 5.75 -5.33 11.46
CA ARG A 73 6.01 -5.66 10.05
C ARG A 73 6.83 -6.93 9.95
N ILE A 74 6.37 -7.84 9.11
CA ILE A 74 7.02 -9.12 8.87
C ILE A 74 7.90 -8.99 7.62
N TYR A 75 9.12 -9.51 7.69
CA TYR A 75 10.04 -9.51 6.56
C TYR A 75 9.54 -10.44 5.45
N MET A 76 9.55 -9.94 4.20
CA MET A 76 9.07 -10.65 3.02
C MET A 76 10.19 -11.01 2.03
N GLY A 77 11.43 -10.59 2.30
CA GLY A 77 12.56 -10.69 1.36
C GLY A 77 12.98 -9.33 0.81
N GLU A 78 14.22 -9.23 0.32
CA GLU A 78 14.76 -8.07 -0.43
C GLU A 78 14.64 -6.71 0.28
N GLY A 79 14.70 -6.70 1.61
CA GLY A 79 14.49 -5.47 2.40
C GLY A 79 13.05 -4.96 2.39
N ILE A 80 12.09 -5.75 1.91
CA ILE A 80 10.67 -5.47 1.93
C ILE A 80 10.00 -6.16 3.10
N TYR A 81 9.04 -5.48 3.69
CA TYR A 81 8.22 -5.94 4.79
C TYR A 81 6.75 -5.77 4.47
N ALA A 82 5.89 -6.54 5.13
CA ALA A 82 4.44 -6.42 5.01
C ALA A 82 3.78 -6.23 6.37
N GLU A 83 2.64 -5.55 6.39
CA GLU A 83 1.77 -5.47 7.57
C GLU A 83 0.31 -5.65 7.18
N VAL A 84 -0.46 -6.23 8.09
CA VAL A 84 -1.92 -6.13 8.05
C VAL A 84 -2.29 -4.68 8.34
N THR A 85 -2.96 -4.02 7.41
CA THR A 85 -3.40 -2.63 7.56
C THR A 85 -4.86 -2.54 7.98
N LEU A 86 -5.70 -3.50 7.62
CA LEU A 86 -7.10 -3.61 8.06
C LEU A 86 -7.43 -5.08 8.27
N GLN A 87 -8.30 -5.38 9.23
CA GLN A 87 -8.91 -6.70 9.40
C GLN A 87 -10.41 -6.62 9.13
N TYR A 88 -11.02 -7.66 8.56
CA TYR A 88 -12.47 -7.73 8.39
C TYR A 88 -13.05 -8.62 9.49
N LYS A 89 -13.88 -8.04 10.35
CA LYS A 89 -14.48 -8.74 11.49
C LYS A 89 -15.87 -8.18 11.78
N ARG A 90 -16.81 -9.05 12.14
CA ARG A 90 -18.19 -8.66 12.50
C ARG A 90 -18.84 -7.75 11.44
N GLY A 91 -18.65 -8.08 10.16
CA GLY A 91 -19.27 -7.38 9.04
C GLY A 91 -18.64 -6.03 8.67
N LYS A 92 -17.49 -5.67 9.22
CA LYS A 92 -16.82 -4.40 8.92
C LYS A 92 -15.30 -4.50 8.87
N TRP A 93 -14.69 -3.57 8.14
CA TRP A 93 -13.25 -3.33 8.24
C TRP A 93 -12.93 -2.63 9.55
N GLU A 94 -12.04 -3.23 10.34
CA GLU A 94 -11.53 -2.68 11.59
C GLU A 94 -10.07 -2.23 11.39
N PRO A 95 -9.77 -0.96 11.67
CA PRO A 95 -8.39 -0.48 11.68
C PRO A 95 -7.62 -0.99 12.90
N LEU A 96 -6.34 -1.22 12.66
CA LEU A 96 -5.32 -1.52 13.67
C LEU A 96 -4.63 -0.22 14.11
N PRO A 97 -3.87 -0.22 15.22
CA PRO A 97 -3.23 0.99 15.76
C PRO A 97 -2.35 1.74 14.76
N TRP A 98 -1.74 1.01 13.82
CA TRP A 98 -0.85 1.55 12.78
C TRP A 98 -1.53 1.78 11.43
N THR A 99 -2.84 1.56 11.30
CA THR A 99 -3.56 1.81 10.05
C THR A 99 -3.42 3.27 9.63
N TYR A 100 -3.02 3.47 8.37
CA TYR A 100 -2.89 4.79 7.78
C TYR A 100 -4.24 5.55 7.79
N PRO A 101 -4.26 6.87 8.07
CA PRO A 101 -5.51 7.63 8.19
C PRO A 101 -6.43 7.56 6.96
N ASP A 102 -5.84 7.55 5.77
CA ASP A 102 -6.55 7.46 4.50
C ASP A 102 -7.24 6.09 4.29
N PHE A 103 -6.73 5.02 4.89
CA PHE A 103 -7.38 3.69 4.92
C PHE A 103 -8.55 3.61 5.90
N LYS A 104 -8.77 4.62 6.74
CA LYS A 104 -9.92 4.69 7.67
C LYS A 104 -11.11 5.44 7.07
N THR A 105 -10.93 6.07 5.91
CA THR A 105 -11.97 6.90 5.30
C THR A 105 -13.09 6.05 4.68
N PRO A 106 -14.36 6.50 4.70
CA PRO A 106 -15.47 5.75 4.12
C PRO A 106 -15.22 5.34 2.66
N ILE A 107 -14.70 6.26 1.84
CA ILE A 107 -14.39 5.99 0.43
C ILE A 107 -13.42 4.81 0.25
N THR A 108 -12.38 4.70 1.09
CA THR A 108 -11.45 3.58 1.03
C THR A 108 -12.09 2.29 1.52
N LEU A 109 -12.87 2.35 2.60
CA LEU A 109 -13.53 1.16 3.16
C LEU A 109 -14.58 0.59 2.19
N ASP A 110 -15.35 1.46 1.53
CA ASP A 110 -16.33 1.07 0.52
C ASP A 110 -15.67 0.43 -0.69
N PHE A 111 -14.56 1.03 -1.17
CA PHE A 111 -13.76 0.47 -2.25
C PHE A 111 -13.22 -0.93 -1.91
N LEU A 112 -12.65 -1.11 -0.71
CA LEU A 112 -12.14 -2.41 -0.25
C LEU A 112 -13.25 -3.44 -0.07
N THR A 113 -14.44 -3.01 0.37
CA THR A 113 -15.61 -3.89 0.49
C THR A 113 -16.05 -4.41 -0.87
N ARG A 114 -16.04 -3.57 -1.91
CA ARG A 114 -16.33 -4.00 -3.28
C ARG A 114 -15.32 -5.03 -3.78
N ILE A 115 -14.01 -4.78 -3.61
CA ILE A 115 -12.95 -5.74 -3.99
C ILE A 115 -13.18 -7.08 -3.32
N ARG A 116 -13.48 -7.07 -2.01
CA ARG A 116 -13.70 -8.28 -1.23
C ARG A 116 -14.92 -9.09 -1.70
N GLY A 117 -15.87 -8.47 -2.39
CA GLY A 117 -17.02 -9.16 -2.99
C GLY A 117 -16.67 -10.00 -4.23
N PHE A 118 -15.49 -9.79 -4.83
CA PHE A 118 -14.97 -10.58 -5.95
C PHE A 118 -14.04 -11.72 -5.52
N LEU A 119 -13.74 -11.82 -4.22
CA LEU A 119 -12.94 -12.89 -3.61
C LEU A 119 -13.84 -14.00 -3.07
#